data_AF-A0A5C8ZWX9-F1
#
_entry.id   AF-A0A5C8ZWX9-F1
#
_cell.length_a   1.000
_cell.length_b   1.000
_cell.length_c   1.000
_cell.angle_alpha   90.00
_cell.angle_beta   90.00
_cell.angle_gamma   90.00
#
_symmetry.space_group_name_H-M   'P 1'
#
loop_
_entity.id
_entity.type
_entity.pdbx_description
1 polymer ?
#
loop_
_entity_poly.entity_id
_entity_poly.type
_entity_poly.pdbx_seq_one_letter_code
_entity_poly.pdbx_strand_id
1 'polypeptide(L)'
;MTMKNCQSCGGQLEQTLDQCPSCGAIQESFAYTSKTAAAVLAFFGGNFGLHRFYLGQWWGVLYLLLFWTYIPALVGIIEAIVFSLRDQQTWNAQYNKGISFGREKGGLILIIVLTVGMIFILGILAAIALPAYQDYTIRAKMTEPMLDAAELKMIVAEHVLVEGAWPQSLASTGSDFRPQSSLVQSATIEDGVIHIQVAPATGTQGELIFVPSYEEGEVTWSCEESTVPARYLPAACR
;
A
#
# COMPACT_ATOMS: atom_id res chain seq x y z
N MET A 1 30.94 33.21 -47.26
CA MET A 1 29.87 32.57 -46.47
C MET A 1 29.42 31.32 -47.21
N THR A 2 29.41 30.19 -46.52
CA THR A 2 28.94 28.92 -47.08
C THR A 2 27.44 28.78 -46.81
N MET A 3 26.68 28.53 -47.87
CA MET A 3 25.23 28.40 -47.84
C MET A 3 24.83 26.92 -47.85
N LYS A 4 23.75 26.58 -47.15
CA LYS A 4 23.11 25.26 -47.22
C LYS A 4 21.62 25.43 -47.49
N ASN A 5 21.00 24.42 -48.08
CA ASN A 5 19.55 24.40 -48.28
C ASN A 5 18.87 23.78 -47.06
N CYS A 6 17.74 24.34 -46.64
CA CYS A 6 16.90 23.76 -45.60
C CYS A 6 16.31 22.44 -46.09
N GLN A 7 16.52 21.35 -45.37
CA GLN A 7 15.95 20.05 -45.71
C GLN A 7 14.41 20.02 -45.66
N SER A 8 13.78 20.93 -44.91
CA SER A 8 12.32 20.99 -44.74
C SER A 8 11.62 21.84 -45.82
N CYS A 9 12.12 23.05 -46.09
CA CYS A 9 11.46 24.00 -47.00
C CYS A 9 12.27 24.38 -48.25
N GLY A 10 13.49 23.88 -48.41
CA GLY A 10 14.35 24.17 -49.57
C GLY A 10 14.95 25.59 -49.63
N GLY A 11 14.63 26.47 -48.67
CA GLY A 11 15.19 27.82 -48.61
C GLY A 11 16.70 27.83 -48.34
N GLN A 12 17.41 28.87 -48.78
CA GLN A 12 18.83 29.02 -48.50
C GLN A 12 19.05 29.65 -47.12
N LEU A 13 19.92 29.05 -46.31
CA LEU A 13 20.33 29.58 -45.02
C LEU A 13 21.84 29.43 -44.84
N GLU A 14 22.39 30.31 -44.01
CA GLU A 14 23.79 30.26 -43.61
C GLU A 14 24.09 28.94 -42.88
N GLN A 15 25.28 28.37 -43.10
CA GLN A 15 25.63 27.07 -42.50
C GLN A 15 25.59 27.07 -40.97
N THR A 16 25.80 28.23 -40.34
CA THR A 16 25.80 28.45 -38.89
C THR A 16 24.40 28.62 -38.28
N LEU A 17 23.34 28.72 -39.08
CA LEU A 17 21.98 28.83 -38.56
C LEU A 17 21.42 27.45 -38.19
N ASP A 18 21.06 27.32 -36.91
CA ASP A 18 20.44 26.12 -36.32
C ASP A 18 18.92 26.07 -36.53
N GLN A 19 18.28 27.23 -36.74
CA GLN A 19 16.86 27.34 -37.07
C GLN A 19 16.66 28.07 -38.40
N CYS A 20 15.86 27.48 -39.30
CA CYS A 20 15.51 28.12 -40.56
C CYS A 20 14.53 29.29 -40.32
N PRO A 21 14.82 30.52 -40.78
CA PRO A 21 13.93 31.66 -40.60
C PRO A 21 12.66 31.58 -41.46
N SER A 22 12.70 30.84 -42.57
CA SER A 22 11.56 30.75 -43.50
C SER A 22 10.48 29.75 -43.06
N CYS A 23 10.87 28.64 -42.43
CA CYS A 23 9.93 27.58 -42.04
C CYS A 23 9.99 27.18 -40.56
N GLY A 24 10.97 27.68 -39.79
CA GLY A 24 11.13 27.36 -38.38
C GLY A 24 11.75 25.99 -38.08
N ALA A 25 12.07 25.19 -39.11
CA ALA A 25 12.66 23.87 -38.92
C ALA A 25 14.06 23.95 -38.27
N ILE A 26 14.26 23.12 -37.26
CA ILE A 26 15.55 22.93 -36.58
C ILE A 26 16.41 22.01 -37.44
N GLN A 27 17.66 22.38 -37.68
CA GLN A 27 18.60 21.59 -38.48
C GLN A 27 19.17 20.42 -37.66
N GLU A 28 19.47 19.29 -38.32
CA GLU A 28 20.00 18.07 -37.66
C GLU A 28 21.36 18.28 -36.96
N SER A 29 22.11 19.33 -37.33
CA SER A 29 23.36 19.70 -36.67
C SER A 29 23.19 20.18 -35.23
N PHE A 30 21.97 20.47 -34.79
CA PHE A 30 21.68 21.02 -33.47
C PHE A 30 21.18 19.95 -32.49
N ALA A 31 21.90 19.78 -31.38
CA ALA A 31 21.49 18.89 -30.30
C ALA A 31 20.40 19.54 -29.44
N TYR A 32 19.13 19.26 -29.75
CA TYR A 32 18.00 19.79 -29.02
C TYR A 32 17.82 19.14 -27.64
N THR A 33 17.73 19.97 -26.60
CA THR A 33 17.48 19.55 -25.22
C THR A 33 15.99 19.73 -24.88
N SER A 34 15.28 18.61 -24.70
CA SER A 34 13.84 18.60 -24.40
C SER A 34 13.57 18.88 -22.92
N LYS A 35 12.65 19.81 -22.65
CA LYS A 35 12.22 20.11 -21.28
C LYS A 35 11.42 18.97 -20.68
N THR A 36 10.62 18.30 -21.50
CA THR A 36 9.75 17.21 -21.06
C THR A 36 10.56 15.96 -20.73
N ALA A 37 11.59 15.66 -21.51
CA ALA A 37 12.57 14.63 -21.17
C ALA A 37 13.28 14.95 -19.84
N ALA A 38 13.76 16.18 -19.66
CA ALA A 38 14.40 16.61 -18.42
C ALA A 38 13.46 16.48 -17.21
N ALA A 39 12.18 16.85 -17.34
CA ALA A 39 11.19 16.73 -16.27
C ALA A 39 10.85 15.26 -15.92
N VAL A 40 10.69 14.40 -16.93
CA VAL A 40 10.45 12.95 -16.71
C VAL A 40 11.65 12.29 -16.04
N LEU A 41 12.87 12.63 -16.50
CA LEU A 41 14.12 12.18 -15.89
C LEU A 41 14.31 12.74 -14.48
N ALA A 42 13.78 13.92 -14.18
CA ALA A 42 13.83 14.49 -12.84
C ALA A 42 12.85 13.79 -11.89
N PHE A 43 11.67 13.38 -12.38
CA PHE A 43 10.70 12.65 -11.56
C PHE A 43 11.14 11.22 -11.26
N PHE A 44 11.48 10.42 -12.28
CA PHE A 44 11.83 9.01 -12.08
C PHE A 44 13.32 8.78 -11.79
N GLY A 45 14.17 9.54 -12.48
CA GLY A 45 15.62 9.48 -12.34
C GLY A 45 16.18 10.50 -11.36
N GLY A 46 15.30 11.24 -10.66
CA GLY A 46 15.66 12.28 -9.70
C GLY A 46 16.62 11.76 -8.65
N ASN A 47 16.33 10.59 -8.07
CA ASN A 47 17.17 10.01 -7.02
C ASN A 47 18.61 9.74 -7.47
N PHE A 48 18.85 9.53 -8.76
CA PHE A 48 20.17 9.26 -9.35
C PHE A 48 20.74 10.47 -10.10
N GLY A 49 20.04 11.61 -10.12
CA GLY A 49 20.49 12.81 -10.84
C GLY A 49 20.46 12.70 -12.36
N LEU A 50 19.69 11.78 -12.95
CA LEU A 50 19.68 11.54 -14.40
C LEU A 50 19.35 12.81 -15.22
N HIS A 51 18.45 13.66 -14.70
CA HIS A 51 18.12 14.94 -15.31
C HIS A 51 19.29 15.93 -15.33
N ARG A 52 20.18 15.92 -14.32
CA ARG A 52 21.38 16.78 -14.30
C ARG A 52 22.43 16.30 -15.28
N PHE A 53 22.63 14.99 -15.40
CA PHE A 53 23.48 14.41 -16.43
C PHE A 53 22.93 14.65 -17.84
N TYR A 54 21.62 14.56 -18.02
CA TYR A 54 20.94 14.92 -19.28
C TYR A 54 21.19 16.38 -19.69
N LEU A 55 21.23 17.29 -18.71
CA LEU A 55 21.56 18.71 -18.92
C LEU A 55 23.07 18.98 -19.03
N GLY A 56 23.93 17.97 -18.97
CA GLY A 56 25.39 18.10 -19.02
C GLY A 56 26.02 18.74 -17.77
N GLN A 57 25.34 18.68 -16.63
CA GLN A 57 25.77 19.33 -15.38
C GLN A 57 26.50 18.35 -14.45
N TRP A 58 27.76 18.65 -14.10
CA TRP A 58 28.62 17.81 -13.26
C TRP A 58 28.10 17.57 -11.84
N TRP A 59 27.30 18.49 -11.31
CA TRP A 59 26.73 18.36 -9.96
C TRP A 59 25.72 17.21 -9.81
N GLY A 60 25.35 16.53 -10.91
CA GLY A 60 24.62 15.26 -10.86
C GLY A 60 25.34 14.18 -10.03
N VAL A 61 26.67 14.24 -9.88
CA VAL A 61 27.42 13.31 -9.03
C VAL A 61 27.00 13.42 -7.55
N LEU A 62 26.61 14.61 -7.07
CA LEU A 62 26.10 14.75 -5.69
C LEU A 62 24.83 13.94 -5.46
N TYR A 63 23.97 13.84 -6.47
CA TYR A 63 22.76 13.05 -6.39
C TYR A 63 23.09 11.56 -6.24
N LEU A 64 24.11 11.07 -6.94
CA LEU A 64 24.59 9.69 -6.80
C LEU A 64 25.24 9.41 -5.45
N LEU A 65 25.87 10.40 -4.82
CA LEU A 65 26.44 10.22 -3.47
C LEU A 65 25.35 10.25 -2.38
N LEU A 66 24.29 11.04 -2.60
CA LEU A 66 23.22 11.25 -1.63
C LEU A 66 21.98 10.38 -1.89
N PHE A 67 22.00 9.48 -2.88
CA PHE A 67 20.81 8.71 -3.32
C PHE A 67 20.16 7.87 -2.20
N TRP A 68 20.95 7.44 -1.21
CA TRP A 68 20.48 6.65 -0.06
C TRP A 68 19.72 7.48 0.98
N THR A 69 19.87 8.80 0.95
CA THR A 69 19.16 9.73 1.85
C THR A 69 17.75 10.06 1.37
N TYR A 70 17.41 9.70 0.11
CA TYR A 70 16.19 10.10 -0.59
C TYR A 70 15.99 11.62 -0.74
N ILE A 71 16.87 12.47 -0.19
CA ILE A 71 16.85 13.93 -0.40
C ILE A 71 16.92 14.27 -1.91
N PRO A 72 17.78 13.61 -2.73
CA PRO A 72 17.81 13.85 -4.17
C PRO A 72 16.49 13.54 -4.89
N ALA A 73 15.72 12.56 -4.40
CA ALA A 73 14.40 12.25 -4.95
C ALA A 73 13.40 13.41 -4.72
N LEU A 74 13.38 13.99 -3.51
CA LEU A 74 12.52 15.13 -3.20
C LEU A 74 12.88 16.36 -4.06
N VAL A 75 14.17 16.66 -4.17
CA VAL A 75 14.64 17.77 -5.02
C VAL A 75 14.31 17.50 -6.50
N GLY A 76 14.48 16.27 -6.98
CA GLY A 76 14.11 15.87 -8.35
C GLY A 76 12.63 16.07 -8.66
N ILE A 77 11.72 15.78 -7.72
CA ILE A 77 10.29 16.06 -7.88
C ILE A 77 10.02 17.57 -7.99
N ILE A 78 10.65 18.38 -7.13
CA ILE A 78 10.52 19.85 -7.19
C ILE A 78 11.02 20.36 -8.54
N GLU A 79 12.15 19.85 -9.02
CA GLU A 79 12.72 20.21 -10.32
C GLU A 79 11.86 19.77 -11.50
N ALA A 80 11.24 18.59 -11.44
CA ALA A 80 10.29 18.13 -12.45
C ALA A 80 9.10 19.10 -12.59
N ILE A 81 8.59 19.61 -11.47
CA ILE A 81 7.53 20.63 -11.47
C ILE A 81 8.05 21.94 -12.06
N VAL A 82 9.21 22.43 -11.60
CA VAL A 82 9.81 23.68 -12.09
C VAL A 82 10.08 23.62 -13.60
N PHE A 83 10.64 22.52 -14.11
CA PHE A 83 10.91 22.34 -15.54
C PHE A 83 9.63 22.26 -16.37
N SER A 84 8.59 21.63 -15.84
CA SER A 84 7.29 21.50 -16.52
C SER A 84 6.53 22.82 -16.58
N LEU A 85 6.59 23.63 -15.51
CA LEU A 85 5.94 24.93 -15.43
C LEU A 85 6.73 26.05 -16.13
N ARG A 86 8.00 25.79 -16.45
CA ARG A 86 8.84 26.75 -17.16
C ARG A 86 8.35 26.95 -18.60
N ASP A 87 8.22 28.21 -18.99
CA ASP A 87 7.85 28.59 -20.35
C ASP A 87 8.89 28.08 -21.37
N GLN A 88 8.42 27.67 -22.55
CA GLN A 88 9.30 27.08 -23.56
C GLN A 88 10.34 28.06 -24.08
N GLN A 89 10.02 29.36 -24.19
CA GLN A 89 10.97 30.36 -24.66
C GLN A 89 12.11 30.51 -23.65
N THR A 90 11.78 30.56 -22.36
CA THR A 90 12.80 30.64 -21.29
C THR A 90 13.67 29.39 -21.22
N TRP A 91 13.10 28.21 -21.47
CA TRP A 91 13.87 26.96 -21.57
C TRP A 91 14.85 27.00 -22.76
N ASN A 92 14.36 27.39 -23.94
CA ASN A 92 15.18 27.44 -25.14
C ASN A 92 16.30 28.49 -25.02
N ALA A 93 16.02 29.65 -24.41
CA ALA A 93 17.06 30.67 -24.17
C ALA A 93 18.22 30.14 -23.31
N GLN A 94 17.93 29.26 -22.35
CA GLN A 94 18.96 28.68 -21.47
C GLN A 94 19.67 27.48 -22.09
N TYR A 95 18.92 26.52 -22.63
CA TYR A 95 19.44 25.20 -23.02
C TYR A 95 19.50 24.97 -24.54
N ASN A 96 18.79 25.76 -25.35
CA ASN A 96 18.72 25.63 -26.80
C ASN A 96 19.04 26.97 -27.52
N LYS A 97 20.23 27.54 -27.25
CA LYS A 97 20.64 28.83 -27.84
C LYS A 97 20.53 28.79 -29.37
N GLY A 98 19.90 29.81 -29.97
CA GLY A 98 19.68 29.88 -31.42
C GLY A 98 18.28 29.44 -31.87
N ILE A 99 17.47 28.85 -30.98
CA ILE A 99 16.08 28.45 -31.26
C ILE A 99 15.09 29.42 -30.59
N SER A 100 14.25 30.10 -31.38
CA SER A 100 13.33 31.14 -30.92
C SER A 100 11.89 30.64 -30.70
N PHE A 101 11.46 29.60 -31.42
CA PHE A 101 10.10 29.07 -31.32
C PHE A 101 10.09 27.53 -31.38
N GLY A 102 9.32 26.92 -30.48
CA GLY A 102 9.03 25.48 -30.38
C GLY A 102 7.95 25.28 -29.31
N ARG A 103 7.16 24.20 -29.35
CA ARG A 103 6.12 23.91 -28.34
C ARG A 103 6.10 22.42 -28.03
N GLU A 104 6.56 22.04 -26.83
CA GLU A 104 6.45 20.67 -26.33
C GLU A 104 5.08 20.45 -25.64
N LYS A 105 4.36 19.36 -25.95
CA LYS A 105 3.07 19.02 -25.31
C LYS A 105 3.21 18.28 -23.97
N GLY A 106 4.43 18.02 -23.49
CA GLY A 106 4.64 17.01 -22.45
C GLY A 106 4.25 17.38 -21.02
N GLY A 107 3.76 18.60 -20.75
CA GLY A 107 3.18 18.92 -19.44
C GLY A 107 1.97 18.03 -19.07
N LEU A 108 1.13 17.70 -20.06
CA LEU A 108 0.01 16.77 -19.87
C LEU A 108 0.48 15.34 -19.60
N ILE A 109 1.51 14.90 -20.32
CA ILE A 109 2.07 13.55 -20.20
C ILE A 109 2.64 13.32 -18.80
N LEU A 110 3.34 14.32 -18.23
CA LEU A 110 3.88 14.21 -16.88
C LEU A 110 2.78 14.06 -15.84
N ILE A 111 1.72 14.87 -15.89
CA ILE A 111 0.59 14.76 -14.94
C ILE A 111 -0.04 13.36 -14.97
N ILE A 112 -0.24 12.81 -16.16
CA ILE A 112 -0.78 11.45 -16.33
C ILE A 112 0.17 10.44 -15.69
N VAL A 113 1.46 10.55 -15.96
CA VAL A 113 2.50 9.68 -15.43
C VAL A 113 2.59 9.76 -13.89
N LEU A 114 2.57 10.97 -13.31
CA LEU A 114 2.55 11.19 -11.86
C LEU A 114 1.32 10.54 -11.20
N THR A 115 0.15 10.77 -11.78
CA THR A 115 -1.12 10.30 -11.23
C THR A 115 -1.23 8.78 -11.30
N VAL A 116 -0.86 8.18 -12.44
CA VAL A 116 -0.87 6.72 -12.62
C VAL A 116 0.14 6.05 -11.69
N GLY A 117 1.34 6.62 -11.53
CA GLY A 117 2.33 6.12 -10.57
C GLY A 117 1.81 6.14 -9.13
N MET A 118 1.16 7.24 -8.71
CA MET A 118 0.58 7.36 -7.38
C MET A 118 -0.53 6.31 -7.13
N ILE A 119 -1.43 6.10 -8.10
CA ILE A 119 -2.49 5.08 -7.99
C ILE A 119 -1.90 3.69 -7.82
N PHE A 120 -0.82 3.36 -8.55
CA PHE A 120 -0.16 2.06 -8.44
C PHE A 120 0.47 1.84 -7.05
N ILE A 121 1.17 2.84 -6.53
CA ILE A 121 1.77 2.78 -5.18
C ILE A 121 0.68 2.59 -4.11
N LEU A 122 -0.39 3.38 -4.17
CA LEU A 122 -1.52 3.24 -3.26
C LEU A 122 -2.19 1.88 -3.35
N GLY A 123 -2.32 1.32 -4.57
CA GLY A 123 -2.87 -0.02 -4.78
C GLY A 123 -2.03 -1.11 -4.12
N ILE A 124 -0.70 -1.05 -4.24
CA ILE A 124 0.21 -2.00 -3.57
C ILE A 124 0.10 -1.88 -2.04
N LEU A 125 0.11 -0.66 -1.51
CA LEU A 125 -0.03 -0.43 -0.08
C LEU A 125 -1.36 -0.97 0.45
N ALA A 126 -2.47 -0.74 -0.26
CA ALA A 126 -3.78 -1.26 0.10
C ALA A 126 -3.83 -2.80 0.05
N ALA A 127 -3.22 -3.42 -0.96
CA ALA A 127 -3.18 -4.88 -1.09
C ALA A 127 -2.46 -5.57 0.08
N ILE A 128 -1.46 -4.92 0.69
CA ILE A 128 -0.76 -5.42 1.87
C ILE A 128 -1.52 -5.08 3.16
N ALA A 129 -2.05 -3.87 3.28
CA ALA A 129 -2.68 -3.39 4.51
C ALA A 129 -4.07 -4.00 4.78
N LEU A 130 -4.89 -4.19 3.74
CA LEU A 130 -6.24 -4.72 3.87
C LEU A 130 -6.30 -6.13 4.50
N PRO A 131 -5.51 -7.14 4.06
CA PRO A 131 -5.57 -8.47 4.68
C PRO A 131 -5.12 -8.44 6.14
N ALA A 132 -4.09 -7.65 6.47
CA ALA A 132 -3.63 -7.52 7.85
C ALA A 132 -4.69 -6.85 8.75
N TYR A 133 -5.39 -5.83 8.25
CA TYR A 133 -6.46 -5.17 8.99
C TYR A 133 -7.65 -6.09 9.24
N GLN A 134 -8.04 -6.90 8.25
CA GLN A 134 -9.11 -7.89 8.41
C GLN A 134 -8.79 -8.89 9.52
N ASP A 135 -7.58 -9.46 9.52
CA ASP A 135 -7.15 -10.41 10.54
C ASP A 135 -7.17 -9.81 11.95
N TYR A 136 -6.76 -8.55 12.09
CA TYR A 136 -6.83 -7.82 13.37
C TYR A 136 -8.28 -7.65 13.85
N THR A 137 -9.19 -7.23 12.96
CA THR A 137 -10.60 -7.03 13.33
C THR A 137 -11.31 -8.33 13.68
N ILE A 138 -11.00 -9.45 13.02
CA ILE A 138 -11.54 -10.77 13.36
C ILE A 138 -11.08 -11.16 14.76
N ARG A 139 -9.79 -11.04 15.09
CA ARG A 139 -9.28 -11.33 16.44
C ARG A 139 -9.93 -10.45 17.52
N ALA A 140 -10.14 -9.18 17.23
CA ALA A 140 -10.80 -8.27 18.17
C ALA A 140 -12.24 -8.74 18.47
N LYS A 141 -12.99 -9.11 17.43
CA LYS A 141 -14.36 -9.65 17.53
C LYS A 141 -14.44 -10.98 18.30
N MET A 142 -13.41 -11.82 18.22
CA MET A 142 -13.35 -13.08 18.98
C MET A 142 -13.32 -12.88 20.50
N THR A 143 -13.13 -11.65 21.00
CA THR A 143 -13.25 -11.34 22.43
C THR A 143 -14.68 -11.54 22.94
N GLU A 144 -15.70 -11.31 22.12
CA GLU A 144 -17.09 -11.44 22.56
C GLU A 144 -17.47 -12.91 22.86
N PRO A 145 -17.25 -13.89 21.95
CA PRO A 145 -17.41 -15.31 22.29
C PRO A 145 -16.58 -15.78 23.50
N MET A 146 -15.45 -15.14 23.80
CA MET A 146 -14.65 -15.46 24.99
C MET A 146 -15.34 -15.05 26.29
N LEU A 147 -16.15 -13.99 26.29
CA LEU A 147 -16.93 -13.59 27.47
C LEU A 147 -18.04 -14.60 27.75
N ASP A 148 -18.76 -15.03 26.71
CA ASP A 148 -19.78 -16.08 26.79
C ASP A 148 -19.15 -17.41 27.24
N ALA A 149 -17.95 -17.74 26.73
CA ALA A 149 -17.19 -18.90 27.18
C ALA A 149 -16.82 -18.80 28.67
N ALA A 150 -16.40 -17.63 29.15
CA ALA A 150 -16.05 -17.45 30.56
C ALA A 150 -17.24 -17.70 31.49
N GLU A 151 -18.44 -17.26 31.11
CA GLU A 151 -19.67 -17.54 31.86
C GLU A 151 -19.98 -19.04 31.90
N LEU A 152 -19.92 -19.73 30.76
CA LEU A 152 -20.15 -21.18 30.68
C LEU A 152 -19.11 -21.97 31.47
N LYS A 153 -17.84 -21.57 31.45
CA LYS A 153 -16.78 -22.20 32.26
C LYS A 153 -17.07 -22.12 33.75
N MET A 154 -17.59 -20.98 34.22
CA MET A 154 -18.01 -20.83 35.62
C MET A 154 -19.19 -21.75 35.96
N ILE A 155 -20.19 -21.83 35.09
CA ILE A 155 -21.37 -22.70 35.27
C ILE A 155 -20.95 -24.18 35.35
N VAL A 156 -20.08 -24.63 34.44
CA VAL A 156 -19.58 -26.02 34.43
C VAL A 156 -18.75 -26.29 35.68
N ALA A 157 -17.86 -25.38 36.07
CA ALA A 157 -17.03 -25.54 37.25
C ALA A 157 -17.86 -25.63 38.53
N GLU A 158 -18.89 -24.79 38.68
CA GLU A 158 -19.82 -24.85 39.82
C GLU A 158 -20.56 -26.19 39.88
N HIS A 159 -21.09 -26.67 38.76
CA HIS A 159 -21.81 -27.94 38.70
C HIS A 159 -20.93 -29.12 39.14
N VAL A 160 -19.68 -29.16 38.67
CA VAL A 160 -18.72 -30.21 39.06
C VAL A 160 -18.37 -30.14 40.55
N LEU A 161 -18.23 -28.94 41.11
CA LEU A 161 -17.93 -28.76 42.54
C LEU A 161 -19.11 -29.14 43.45
N VAL A 162 -20.35 -28.95 42.99
CA VAL A 162 -21.56 -29.23 43.77
C VAL A 162 -22.04 -30.67 43.60
N GLU A 163 -22.12 -31.16 42.37
CA GLU A 163 -22.71 -32.47 42.05
C GLU A 163 -21.66 -33.58 41.91
N GLY A 164 -20.37 -33.23 41.75
CA GLY A 164 -19.28 -34.20 41.60
C GLY A 164 -19.26 -34.90 40.24
N ALA A 165 -19.99 -34.40 39.24
CA ALA A 165 -20.07 -34.96 37.89
C ALA A 165 -20.05 -33.86 36.83
N TRP A 166 -19.61 -34.19 35.61
CA TRP A 166 -19.65 -33.27 34.47
C TRP A 166 -21.08 -33.09 33.97
N PRO A 167 -21.50 -31.86 33.65
CA PRO A 167 -22.83 -31.61 33.12
C PRO A 167 -23.00 -32.23 31.74
N GLN A 168 -24.02 -33.07 31.58
CA GLN A 168 -24.34 -33.72 30.32
C GLN A 168 -24.91 -32.73 29.28
N SER A 169 -25.54 -31.66 29.74
CA SER A 169 -26.07 -30.60 28.88
C SER A 169 -26.17 -29.27 29.62
N LEU A 170 -26.37 -28.18 28.90
CA LEU A 170 -26.64 -26.88 29.53
C LEU A 170 -27.93 -26.93 30.38
N ALA A 171 -28.91 -27.74 30.01
CA ALA A 171 -30.14 -27.89 30.80
C ALA A 171 -29.90 -28.59 32.14
N SER A 172 -28.90 -29.48 32.24
CA SER A 172 -28.61 -30.20 33.50
C SER A 172 -27.98 -29.30 34.56
N THR A 173 -27.42 -28.15 34.18
CA THR A 173 -26.88 -27.17 35.13
C THR A 173 -27.95 -26.29 35.75
N GLY A 174 -29.19 -26.32 35.23
CA GLY A 174 -30.28 -25.43 35.66
C GLY A 174 -30.09 -23.97 35.25
N SER A 175 -29.07 -23.65 34.45
CA SER A 175 -28.79 -22.30 33.97
C SER A 175 -29.72 -21.92 32.80
N ASP A 176 -30.23 -20.68 32.78
CA ASP A 176 -30.88 -20.06 31.61
C ASP A 176 -29.88 -19.24 30.79
N PHE A 177 -28.63 -19.73 30.69
CA PHE A 177 -27.59 -19.08 29.90
C PHE A 177 -28.10 -18.81 28.48
N ARG A 178 -27.89 -17.57 28.04
CA ARG A 178 -28.13 -17.14 26.67
C ARG A 178 -26.93 -16.35 26.19
N PRO A 179 -26.44 -16.62 24.96
CA PRO A 179 -25.36 -15.83 24.39
C PRO A 179 -25.69 -14.34 24.43
N GLN A 180 -24.83 -13.54 25.04
CA GLN A 180 -25.03 -12.09 25.13
C GLN A 180 -24.59 -11.41 23.83
N SER A 181 -23.62 -12.01 23.14
CA SER A 181 -23.07 -11.49 21.89
C SER A 181 -23.86 -11.96 20.67
N SER A 182 -24.12 -11.03 19.75
CA SER A 182 -24.60 -11.38 18.40
C SER A 182 -23.57 -12.14 17.55
N LEU A 183 -22.32 -12.22 18.02
CA LEU A 183 -21.22 -12.95 17.39
C LEU A 183 -21.16 -14.42 17.82
N VAL A 184 -22.06 -14.86 18.71
CA VAL A 184 -22.27 -16.25 19.07
C VAL A 184 -23.61 -16.71 18.50
N GLN A 185 -23.59 -17.76 17.69
CA GLN A 185 -24.78 -18.30 17.04
C GLN A 185 -25.50 -19.30 17.95
N SER A 186 -24.74 -20.14 18.64
CA SER A 186 -25.23 -21.08 19.63
C SER A 186 -24.11 -21.44 20.60
N ALA A 187 -24.47 -21.78 21.82
CA ALA A 187 -23.57 -22.39 22.78
C ALA A 187 -24.23 -23.62 23.39
N THR A 188 -23.51 -24.73 23.41
CA THR A 188 -23.97 -26.00 23.98
C THR A 188 -22.90 -26.56 24.91
N ILE A 189 -23.34 -27.47 25.77
CA ILE A 189 -22.45 -28.24 26.64
C ILE A 189 -22.77 -29.71 26.35
N GLU A 190 -21.72 -30.52 26.16
CA GLU A 190 -21.81 -31.97 26.01
C GLU A 190 -20.72 -32.59 26.88
N ASP A 191 -21.11 -33.40 27.88
CA ASP A 191 -20.15 -34.04 28.80
C ASP A 191 -19.13 -33.07 29.45
N GLY A 192 -19.57 -31.84 29.77
CA GLY A 192 -18.72 -30.77 30.30
C GLY A 192 -17.91 -30.00 29.25
N VAL A 193 -17.80 -30.49 28.02
CA VAL A 193 -17.16 -29.78 26.90
C VAL A 193 -18.07 -28.66 26.44
N ILE A 194 -17.52 -27.44 26.35
CA ILE A 194 -18.27 -26.26 25.90
C ILE A 194 -18.03 -26.07 24.41
N HIS A 195 -19.12 -25.98 23.66
CA HIS A 195 -19.18 -25.81 22.22
C HIS A 195 -19.80 -24.45 21.90
N ILE A 196 -19.02 -23.51 21.35
CA ILE A 196 -19.50 -22.17 20.98
C ILE A 196 -19.36 -21.97 19.47
N GLN A 197 -20.50 -21.96 18.79
CA GLN A 197 -20.56 -21.71 17.36
C GLN A 197 -20.40 -20.21 17.10
N VAL A 198 -19.30 -19.84 16.43
CA VAL A 198 -19.03 -18.44 16.08
C VAL A 198 -19.95 -18.02 14.94
N ALA A 199 -20.58 -16.86 15.07
CA ALA A 199 -21.44 -16.32 14.03
C ALA A 199 -20.63 -15.83 12.82
N PRO A 200 -21.17 -15.95 11.58
CA PRO A 200 -20.49 -15.48 10.38
C PRO A 200 -20.12 -13.99 10.39
N ALA A 201 -20.83 -13.18 11.18
CA ALA A 201 -20.58 -11.74 11.34
C ALA A 201 -19.18 -11.42 11.94
N THR A 202 -18.54 -12.41 12.57
CA THR A 202 -17.17 -12.33 13.07
C THR A 202 -16.15 -12.21 11.95
N GLY A 203 -16.48 -12.64 10.73
CA GLY A 203 -15.57 -12.69 9.59
C GLY A 203 -14.78 -14.01 9.50
N THR A 204 -15.15 -15.00 10.32
CA THR A 204 -14.67 -16.37 10.27
C THR A 204 -15.80 -17.34 10.57
N GLN A 205 -15.55 -18.62 10.37
CA GLN A 205 -16.48 -19.70 10.68
C GLN A 205 -15.75 -20.76 11.50
N GLY A 206 -16.53 -21.57 12.21
CA GLY A 206 -16.03 -22.60 13.09
C GLY A 206 -16.54 -22.43 14.51
N GLU A 207 -16.07 -23.32 15.35
CA GLU A 207 -16.49 -23.49 16.72
C GLU A 207 -15.29 -23.34 17.64
N LEU A 208 -15.51 -22.65 18.76
CA LEU A 208 -14.61 -22.64 19.89
C LEU A 208 -15.01 -23.80 20.80
N ILE A 209 -14.08 -24.74 20.97
CA ILE A 209 -14.30 -25.95 21.77
C ILE A 209 -13.43 -25.82 23.01
N PHE A 210 -14.04 -25.92 24.19
CA PHE A 210 -13.33 -25.92 25.46
C PHE A 210 -13.50 -27.24 26.17
N VAL A 211 -12.40 -27.98 26.26
CA VAL A 211 -12.34 -29.27 26.94
C VAL A 211 -11.89 -29.03 28.38
N PRO A 212 -12.73 -29.35 29.39
CA PRO A 212 -12.31 -29.23 30.78
C PRO A 212 -11.45 -30.42 31.21
N SER A 213 -10.55 -30.15 32.14
CA SER A 213 -9.76 -31.15 32.86
C SER A 213 -9.77 -30.84 34.35
N TYR A 214 -9.84 -31.86 35.20
CA TYR A 214 -9.79 -31.69 36.65
C TYR A 214 -8.41 -32.06 37.18
N GLU A 215 -7.65 -31.06 37.62
CA GLU A 215 -6.29 -31.23 38.15
C GLU A 215 -6.16 -30.52 39.49
N GLU A 216 -5.58 -31.21 40.49
CA GLU A 216 -5.27 -30.63 41.82
C GLU A 216 -6.43 -29.91 42.55
N GLY A 217 -7.67 -30.25 42.24
CA GLY A 217 -8.85 -29.62 42.86
C GLY A 217 -9.42 -28.44 42.07
N GLU A 218 -8.86 -28.09 40.92
CA GLU A 218 -9.28 -27.00 40.04
C GLU A 218 -9.69 -27.53 38.65
N VAL A 219 -10.65 -26.86 38.01
CA VAL A 219 -11.04 -27.13 36.63
C VAL A 219 -10.19 -26.26 35.69
N THR A 220 -9.33 -26.91 34.93
CA THR A 220 -8.51 -26.31 33.87
C THR A 220 -9.18 -26.50 32.51
N TRP A 221 -8.84 -25.66 31.52
CA TRP A 221 -9.52 -25.62 30.23
C TRP A 221 -8.52 -25.61 29.07
N SER A 222 -8.65 -26.55 28.14
CA SER A 222 -7.97 -26.55 26.85
C SER A 222 -8.91 -26.10 25.74
N CYS A 223 -8.38 -25.43 24.71
CA CYS A 223 -9.15 -25.07 23.50
C CYS A 223 -8.44 -25.44 22.20
N GLU A 224 -7.51 -26.39 22.25
CA GLU A 224 -6.74 -26.86 21.09
C GLU A 224 -7.61 -27.54 20.02
N GLU A 225 -8.76 -28.10 20.42
CA GLU A 225 -9.69 -28.80 19.51
C GLU A 225 -10.60 -27.84 18.71
N SER A 226 -10.49 -26.52 18.94
CA SER A 226 -11.30 -25.52 18.24
C SER A 226 -11.12 -25.59 16.72
N THR A 227 -12.22 -25.47 15.96
CA THR A 227 -12.20 -25.55 14.49
C THR A 227 -11.96 -24.20 13.81
N VAL A 228 -12.02 -23.10 14.58
CA VAL A 228 -11.64 -21.76 14.11
C VAL A 228 -10.15 -21.74 13.76
N PRO A 229 -9.74 -21.16 12.60
CA PRO A 229 -8.34 -21.11 12.21
C PRO A 229 -7.44 -20.50 13.31
N ALA A 230 -6.32 -21.14 13.63
CA ALA A 230 -5.42 -20.73 14.71
C ALA A 230 -4.96 -19.26 14.64
N ARG A 231 -4.87 -18.68 13.43
CA ARG A 231 -4.55 -17.26 13.24
C ARG A 231 -5.63 -16.31 13.77
N TYR A 232 -6.86 -16.76 13.98
CA TYR A 232 -7.97 -15.98 14.51
C TYR A 232 -8.27 -16.29 15.99
N LEU A 233 -7.67 -17.36 16.52
CA LEU A 233 -7.85 -17.70 17.92
C LEU A 233 -7.27 -16.60 18.85
N PRO A 234 -7.98 -16.26 19.93
CA PRO A 234 -7.47 -15.42 21.00
C PRO A 234 -6.16 -15.94 21.57
N ALA A 235 -5.41 -15.08 22.27
CA ALA A 235 -4.14 -15.50 22.88
C ALA A 235 -4.31 -16.60 23.95
N ALA A 236 -5.48 -16.71 24.57
CA ALA A 236 -5.78 -17.79 25.52
C ALA A 236 -5.95 -19.17 24.85
N CYS A 237 -6.09 -19.21 23.52
CA CYS A 237 -6.32 -20.41 22.71
C CYS A 237 -5.26 -20.61 21.63
N ARG A 238 -4.07 -20.01 21.80
CA ARG A 238 -2.90 -20.19 20.95
C ARG A 238 -1.74 -20.65 21.79
#